data_AF-A0A480Z8X2-F1
#
_entry.id   AF-A0A480Z8X2-F1
#
_cell.length_a   1.000
_cell.length_b   1.000
_cell.length_c   1.000
_cell.angle_alpha   90.00
_cell.angle_beta   90.00
_cell.angle_gamma   90.00
#
_symmetry.space_group_name_H-M   'P 1'
#
loop_
_entity.id
_entity.type
_entity.pdbx_description
1 polymer ?
#
loop_
_entity_poly.entity_id
_entity_poly.type
_entity_poly.pdbx_seq_one_letter_code
_entity_poly.pdbx_strand_id
1 'polypeptide(L)'
;MAWLWVTSCGLLLFVVVLLLSPRSCRARRTLRGLFMARSRRLLFRIGYSLYTRTWLGYLFYRQQLRRARNRYPKGHSRTQPRLFNGVKVLPIPVLSDNYSYLIIDTQARLAVAVDPSDPQAVQASIEKEGVTLVAILCTHKHWDHSGGNRDLSRRHQDCRVYGSPQDGIPYLTHCVLQGYQQLDLR
;
A
#
# COMPACT_ATOMS: atom_id res chain seq x y z
N MET A 1 -49.47 -11.17 -42.89
CA MET A 1 -48.85 -9.86 -42.62
C MET A 1 -49.65 -9.09 -41.56
N ALA A 2 -49.63 -9.50 -40.28
CA ALA A 2 -50.28 -8.73 -39.19
C ALA A 2 -49.87 -9.16 -37.76
N TRP A 3 -48.64 -9.65 -37.54
CA TRP A 3 -48.20 -10.13 -36.20
C TRP A 3 -46.87 -9.54 -35.72
N LEU A 4 -46.45 -8.38 -36.25
CA LEU A 4 -45.21 -7.70 -35.86
C LEU A 4 -45.40 -6.34 -35.18
N TRP A 5 -46.64 -5.96 -34.83
CA TRP A 5 -46.93 -4.64 -34.22
C TRP A 5 -47.37 -4.66 -32.76
N VAL A 6 -47.47 -5.83 -32.10
CA VAL A 6 -47.95 -5.89 -30.70
C VAL A 6 -46.82 -6.03 -29.68
N THR A 7 -45.61 -6.45 -30.08
CA THR A 7 -44.47 -6.59 -29.16
C THR A 7 -43.65 -5.31 -28.98
N SER A 8 -43.77 -4.34 -29.89
CA SER A 8 -43.03 -3.06 -29.80
C SER A 8 -43.69 -2.05 -28.85
N CYS A 9 -45.02 -2.09 -28.69
CA CYS A 9 -45.73 -1.22 -27.74
C CYS A 9 -45.49 -1.59 -26.27
N GLY A 10 -45.28 -2.88 -25.96
CA GLY A 10 -45.06 -3.33 -24.57
C GLY A 10 -43.72 -2.87 -23.98
N LEU A 11 -42.66 -2.87 -24.79
CA LEU A 11 -41.32 -2.45 -24.34
C LEU A 11 -41.25 -0.92 -24.11
N LEU A 12 -41.92 -0.15 -24.97
CA LEU A 12 -42.01 1.31 -24.83
C LEU A 12 -42.86 1.71 -23.63
N LEU A 13 -43.98 1.02 -23.36
CA LEU A 13 -44.77 1.24 -22.14
C LEU A 13 -43.95 0.96 -20.86
N PHE A 14 -43.11 -0.08 -20.87
CA PHE A 14 -42.27 -0.44 -19.73
C PHE A 14 -41.18 0.60 -19.45
N VAL A 15 -40.57 1.16 -20.49
CA VAL A 15 -39.57 2.25 -20.37
C VAL A 15 -40.23 3.56 -19.91
N VAL A 16 -41.43 3.86 -20.38
CA VAL A 16 -42.19 5.06 -19.99
C VAL A 16 -42.68 4.98 -18.54
N VAL A 17 -43.13 3.81 -18.05
CA VAL A 17 -43.49 3.59 -16.63
C VAL A 17 -42.27 3.69 -15.71
N LEU A 18 -41.08 3.29 -16.18
CA LEU A 18 -39.82 3.48 -15.44
C LEU A 18 -39.39 4.94 -15.35
N LEU A 19 -39.75 5.78 -16.33
CA LEU A 19 -39.38 7.20 -16.41
C LEU A 19 -40.41 8.14 -15.76
N LEU A 20 -41.70 7.76 -15.69
CA LEU A 20 -42.78 8.61 -15.18
C LEU A 20 -43.28 8.26 -13.77
N SER A 21 -42.76 7.23 -13.10
CA SER A 21 -43.17 6.93 -11.72
C SER A 21 -42.54 7.90 -10.69
N PRO A 22 -43.33 8.52 -9.80
CA PRO A 22 -42.84 9.55 -8.89
C PRO A 22 -41.86 8.98 -7.88
N ARG A 23 -40.80 9.75 -7.65
CA ARG A 23 -39.68 9.58 -6.70
C ARG A 23 -40.06 8.85 -5.41
N SER A 24 -40.04 7.53 -5.43
CA SER A 24 -40.12 6.71 -4.22
C SER A 24 -39.50 5.35 -4.48
N CYS A 25 -38.19 5.23 -4.28
CA CYS A 25 -37.53 3.93 -4.37
C CYS A 25 -36.23 3.88 -3.54
N ARG A 26 -36.39 3.78 -2.22
CA ARG A 26 -35.34 3.29 -1.31
C ARG A 26 -34.85 1.89 -1.72
N ALA A 27 -35.71 1.09 -2.38
CA ALA A 27 -35.45 -0.26 -2.88
C ALA A 27 -34.59 -0.35 -4.16
N ARG A 28 -34.70 0.60 -5.11
CA ARG A 28 -33.86 0.59 -6.33
C ARG A 28 -32.45 1.14 -6.09
N ARG A 29 -32.30 2.09 -5.16
CA ARG A 29 -30.97 2.54 -4.68
C ARG A 29 -30.22 1.44 -3.94
N THR A 30 -30.92 0.57 -3.22
CA THR A 30 -30.32 -0.56 -2.51
C THR A 30 -29.91 -1.69 -3.44
N LEU A 31 -30.70 -2.09 -4.45
CA LEU A 31 -30.29 -3.13 -5.41
C LEU A 31 -29.16 -2.68 -6.35
N ARG A 32 -29.21 -1.46 -6.91
CA ARG A 32 -28.07 -0.88 -7.64
C ARG A 32 -26.87 -0.63 -6.73
N GLY A 33 -27.10 -0.20 -5.49
CA GLY A 33 -26.05 -0.03 -4.47
C GLY A 33 -25.39 -1.35 -4.06
N LEU A 34 -26.16 -2.43 -3.89
CA LEU A 34 -25.66 -3.78 -3.60
C LEU A 34 -24.92 -4.36 -4.79
N PHE A 35 -25.43 -4.17 -6.01
CA PHE A 35 -24.76 -4.62 -7.23
C PHE A 35 -23.49 -3.83 -7.49
N MET A 36 -23.49 -2.50 -7.31
CA MET A 36 -22.29 -1.66 -7.35
C MET A 36 -21.31 -1.98 -6.21
N ALA A 37 -21.79 -2.33 -5.01
CA ALA A 37 -20.94 -2.75 -3.91
C ALA A 37 -20.34 -4.15 -4.14
N ARG A 38 -21.12 -5.11 -4.65
CA ARG A 38 -20.64 -6.45 -5.04
C ARG A 38 -19.67 -6.39 -6.22
N SER A 39 -19.98 -5.60 -7.26
CA SER A 39 -19.10 -5.44 -8.43
C SER A 39 -17.83 -4.66 -8.06
N ARG A 40 -17.92 -3.63 -7.20
CA ARG A 40 -16.74 -2.99 -6.60
C ARG A 40 -15.92 -3.99 -5.79
N ARG A 41 -16.53 -4.91 -5.05
CA ARG A 41 -15.81 -5.94 -4.29
C ARG A 41 -15.09 -6.93 -5.21
N LEU A 42 -15.69 -7.31 -6.34
CA LEU A 42 -15.04 -8.19 -7.32
C LEU A 42 -13.92 -7.46 -8.09
N LEU A 43 -14.18 -6.27 -8.61
CA LEU A 43 -13.19 -5.44 -9.30
C LEU A 43 -12.05 -5.03 -8.38
N PHE A 44 -12.34 -4.73 -7.10
CA PHE A 44 -11.33 -4.51 -6.08
C PHE A 44 -10.48 -5.77 -5.89
N ARG A 45 -11.08 -6.97 -5.77
CA ARG A 45 -10.31 -8.21 -5.64
C ARG A 45 -9.40 -8.47 -6.85
N ILE A 46 -9.91 -8.22 -8.06
CA ILE A 46 -9.13 -8.37 -9.29
C ILE A 46 -7.98 -7.34 -9.29
N GLY A 47 -8.29 -6.06 -9.11
CA GLY A 47 -7.31 -4.98 -9.09
C GLY A 47 -6.26 -5.16 -7.98
N TYR A 48 -6.69 -5.56 -6.79
CA TYR A 48 -5.83 -5.87 -5.66
C TYR A 48 -4.95 -7.10 -5.93
N SER A 49 -5.49 -8.14 -6.56
CA SER A 49 -4.68 -9.29 -7.01
C SER A 49 -3.63 -8.86 -8.05
N LEU A 50 -3.98 -7.99 -8.99
CA LEU A 50 -3.03 -7.45 -9.97
C LEU A 50 -1.94 -6.63 -9.29
N TYR A 51 -2.31 -5.77 -8.33
CA TYR A 51 -1.36 -4.97 -7.56
C TYR A 51 -0.37 -5.82 -6.74
N THR A 52 -0.87 -6.89 -6.12
CA THR A 52 -0.07 -7.70 -5.19
C THR A 52 0.70 -8.83 -5.84
N ARG A 53 0.30 -9.31 -7.03
CA ARG A 53 0.87 -10.54 -7.62
C ARG A 53 1.55 -10.37 -8.97
N THR A 54 1.48 -9.19 -9.58
CA THR A 54 1.98 -9.00 -10.95
C THR A 54 2.91 -7.80 -11.06
N TRP A 55 3.70 -7.79 -12.14
CA TRP A 55 4.57 -6.68 -12.52
C TRP A 55 3.79 -5.37 -12.75
N LEU A 56 2.49 -5.43 -13.07
CA LEU A 56 1.63 -4.25 -13.19
C LEU A 56 1.50 -3.51 -11.86
N GLY A 57 1.46 -4.25 -10.74
CA GLY A 57 1.48 -3.66 -9.41
C GLY A 57 2.76 -2.89 -9.13
N TYR A 58 3.90 -3.47 -9.53
CA TYR A 58 5.20 -2.81 -9.43
C TYR A 58 5.27 -1.54 -10.30
N LEU A 59 4.73 -1.57 -11.53
CA LEU A 59 4.62 -0.36 -12.36
C LEU A 59 3.76 0.72 -11.71
N PHE A 60 2.61 0.34 -11.15
CA PHE A 60 1.71 1.27 -10.48
C PHE A 60 2.40 1.92 -9.28
N TYR A 61 3.09 1.14 -8.45
CA TYR A 61 3.94 1.62 -7.36
C TYR A 61 5.01 2.60 -7.85
N ARG A 62 5.73 2.28 -8.93
CA ARG A 62 6.73 3.20 -9.51
C ARG A 62 6.11 4.52 -9.98
N GLN A 63 4.92 4.46 -10.55
CA GLN A 63 4.18 5.66 -10.93
C GLN A 63 3.74 6.48 -9.71
N GLN A 64 3.29 5.83 -8.64
CA GLN A 64 2.95 6.48 -7.38
C GLN A 64 4.16 7.18 -6.77
N LEU A 65 5.32 6.50 -6.67
CA LEU A 65 6.58 7.10 -6.23
C LEU A 65 6.93 8.34 -7.05
N ARG A 66 6.90 8.24 -8.38
CA ARG A 66 7.23 9.38 -9.26
C ARG A 66 6.29 10.55 -9.03
N ARG A 67 4.99 10.30 -8.92
CA ARG A 67 3.98 11.35 -8.65
C ARG A 67 4.16 11.98 -7.27
N ALA A 68 4.41 11.15 -6.26
CA ALA A 68 4.65 11.58 -4.89
C ALA A 68 5.89 12.48 -4.79
N ARG A 69 7.04 12.06 -5.35
CA ARG A 69 8.27 12.85 -5.35
C ARG A 69 8.10 14.19 -6.08
N ASN A 70 7.36 14.21 -7.19
CA ASN A 70 7.09 15.44 -7.92
C ASN A 70 6.17 16.40 -7.13
N ARG A 71 5.15 15.86 -6.45
CA ARG A 71 4.18 16.66 -5.70
C ARG A 71 4.71 17.11 -4.33
N TYR A 72 5.49 16.25 -3.69
CA TYR A 72 6.00 16.39 -2.33
C TYR A 72 7.52 16.11 -2.30
N PRO A 73 8.34 16.99 -2.89
CA PRO A 73 9.79 16.75 -2.97
C PRO A 73 10.49 16.67 -1.61
N LYS A 74 9.86 17.20 -0.54
CA LYS A 74 10.35 17.13 0.84
C LYS A 74 9.54 16.17 1.73
N GLY A 75 8.66 15.35 1.15
CA GLY A 75 7.67 14.55 1.88
C GLY A 75 6.32 15.27 2.02
N HIS A 76 5.24 14.49 2.19
CA HIS A 76 3.86 14.99 2.26
C HIS A 76 3.49 15.61 3.61
N SER A 77 4.34 15.46 4.61
CA SER A 77 4.13 16.00 5.96
C SER A 77 5.43 16.45 6.62
N ARG A 78 5.31 17.23 7.70
CA ARG A 78 6.43 17.57 8.58
C ARG A 78 6.49 16.53 9.69
N THR A 79 7.63 15.88 9.87
CA THR A 79 7.81 14.88 10.91
C THR A 79 8.67 15.41 12.05
N GLN A 80 8.42 14.87 13.24
CA GLN A 80 9.23 15.15 14.43
C GLN A 80 9.76 13.81 14.96
N PRO A 81 11.09 13.63 15.02
CA PRO A 81 11.66 12.45 15.64
C PRO A 81 11.34 12.43 17.15
N ARG A 82 11.18 11.24 17.71
CA ARG A 82 10.99 11.03 19.14
C ARG A 82 12.15 10.23 19.71
N LEU A 83 12.68 10.67 20.85
CA LEU A 83 13.73 9.95 21.58
C LEU A 83 13.12 9.26 22.80
N PHE A 84 13.51 8.01 23.01
CA PHE A 84 13.15 7.18 24.16
C PHE A 84 14.38 6.37 24.58
N ASN A 85 14.94 6.65 25.75
CA ASN A 85 16.01 5.83 26.36
C ASN A 85 17.15 5.43 25.40
N GLY A 86 17.72 6.39 24.66
CA GLY A 86 18.80 6.12 23.69
C GLY A 86 18.33 5.57 22.33
N VAL A 87 17.02 5.40 22.13
CA VAL A 87 16.41 5.04 20.84
C VAL A 87 15.73 6.25 20.23
N LYS A 88 16.03 6.58 18.97
CA LYS A 88 15.38 7.63 18.20
C LYS A 88 14.47 7.00 17.14
N VAL A 89 13.19 7.35 17.15
CA VAL A 89 12.21 6.96 16.12
C VAL A 89 11.98 8.15 15.20
N LEU A 90 12.36 8.01 13.94
CA LEU A 90 12.22 9.03 12.90
C LEU A 90 11.17 8.60 11.86
N PRO A 91 10.00 9.25 11.81
CA PRO A 91 9.05 9.05 10.72
C PRO A 91 9.56 9.70 9.43
N ILE A 92 9.45 8.97 8.33
CA ILE A 92 9.85 9.38 6.97
C ILE A 92 8.60 9.37 6.11
N PRO A 93 8.07 10.52 5.68
CA PRO A 93 6.93 10.58 4.77
C PRO A 93 7.33 9.98 3.42
N VAL A 94 6.56 8.99 2.97
CA VAL A 94 6.78 8.27 1.71
C VAL A 94 5.47 8.21 0.94
N LEU A 95 5.56 8.12 -0.39
CA LEU A 95 4.39 8.15 -1.28
C LEU A 95 3.51 9.41 -1.02
N SER A 96 2.20 9.29 -1.14
CA SER A 96 1.26 10.40 -0.93
C SER A 96 0.91 10.63 0.53
N ASP A 97 0.94 9.57 1.34
CA ASP A 97 0.28 9.51 2.64
C ASP A 97 0.85 8.44 3.59
N ASN A 98 1.80 7.62 3.12
CA ASN A 98 2.41 6.56 3.92
C ASN A 98 3.60 7.09 4.75
N TYR A 99 4.01 6.30 5.74
CA TYR A 99 5.23 6.53 6.50
C TYR A 99 6.08 5.27 6.52
N SER A 100 7.38 5.45 6.28
CA SER A 100 8.41 4.54 6.76
C SER A 100 8.92 5.06 8.10
N TYR A 101 9.53 4.20 8.90
CA TYR A 101 10.16 4.61 10.15
C TYR A 101 11.61 4.17 10.18
N LEU A 102 12.50 5.06 10.61
CA LEU A 102 13.88 4.72 10.93
C LEU A 102 14.03 4.73 12.45
N ILE A 103 14.23 3.55 13.02
CA ILE A 103 14.47 3.35 14.45
C ILE A 103 15.98 3.27 14.63
N ILE A 104 16.53 4.17 15.41
CA ILE A 104 17.98 4.37 15.54
C ILE A 104 18.38 4.11 16.98
N ASP A 105 19.32 3.19 17.18
CA ASP A 105 20.11 3.16 18.41
C ASP A 105 21.14 4.29 18.35
N THR A 106 20.97 5.28 19.23
CA THR A 106 21.82 6.48 19.24
C THR A 106 23.22 6.22 19.77
N GLN A 107 23.41 5.17 20.59
CA GLN A 107 24.71 4.81 21.14
C GLN A 107 25.51 3.97 20.14
N ALA A 108 24.88 2.91 19.61
CA ALA A 108 25.53 2.00 18.68
C ALA A 108 25.60 2.55 17.25
N ARG A 109 24.86 3.63 16.94
CA ARG A 109 24.74 4.22 15.59
C ARG A 109 24.22 3.21 14.55
N LEU A 110 23.39 2.28 15.01
CA LEU A 110 22.71 1.28 14.18
C LEU A 110 21.27 1.70 13.96
N ALA A 111 20.69 1.25 12.85
CA ALA A 111 19.32 1.57 12.50
C ALA A 111 18.56 0.37 11.93
N VAL A 112 17.26 0.39 12.20
CA VAL A 112 16.27 -0.52 11.66
C VAL A 112 15.22 0.29 10.90
N ALA A 113 14.96 -0.08 9.65
CA ALA A 113 13.92 0.56 8.84
C ALA A 113 12.62 -0.26 8.88
N VAL A 114 11.50 0.38 9.19
CA VAL A 114 10.16 -0.23 9.13
C VAL A 114 9.47 0.20 7.85
N ASP A 115 8.96 -0.77 7.09
CA ASP A 115 8.25 -0.59 5.81
C ASP A 115 8.88 0.46 4.88
N PRO A 116 10.14 0.24 4.44
CA PRO A 116 10.87 1.22 3.64
C PRO A 116 10.38 1.25 2.20
N SER A 117 9.25 1.91 1.94
CA SER A 117 8.60 1.87 0.62
C SER A 117 9.23 2.79 -0.41
N ASP A 118 9.77 3.95 -0.02
CA ASP A 118 10.61 4.78 -0.89
C ASP A 118 12.10 4.59 -0.53
N PRO A 119 12.86 3.81 -1.30
CA PRO A 119 14.27 3.54 -0.98
C PRO A 119 15.15 4.79 -1.07
N GLN A 120 14.78 5.83 -1.82
CA GLN A 120 15.57 7.07 -1.89
C GLN A 120 15.36 7.93 -0.64
N ALA A 121 14.11 8.09 -0.21
CA ALA A 121 13.80 8.87 0.99
C ALA A 121 14.40 8.23 2.26
N VAL A 122 14.34 6.89 2.34
CA VAL A 122 14.92 6.14 3.45
C VAL A 122 16.44 6.19 3.42
N GLN A 123 17.08 5.97 2.27
CA GLN A 123 18.54 6.08 2.13
C GLN A 123 19.06 7.47 2.50
N ALA A 124 18.40 8.53 2.02
CA ALA A 124 18.78 9.90 2.38
C ALA A 124 18.68 10.17 3.89
N SER A 125 17.70 9.55 4.57
CA SER A 125 17.56 9.66 6.02
C SER A 125 18.67 8.90 6.76
N ILE A 126 19.04 7.70 6.28
CA ILE A 126 20.17 6.92 6.82
C ILE A 126 21.48 7.72 6.72
N GLU A 127 21.76 8.30 5.54
CA GLU A 127 22.96 9.12 5.30
C GLU A 127 22.97 10.38 6.16
N LYS A 128 21.84 11.10 6.23
CA LYS A 128 21.71 12.30 7.06
C LYS A 128 21.94 12.03 8.54
N GLU A 129 21.44 10.91 9.04
CA GLU A 129 21.61 10.51 10.43
C GLU A 129 22.99 9.90 10.69
N GLY A 130 23.71 9.47 9.64
CA GLY A 130 25.04 8.88 9.69
C GLY A 130 25.07 7.52 10.40
N VAL A 131 24.07 6.68 10.16
CA VAL A 131 23.86 5.39 10.84
C VAL A 131 24.00 4.22 9.89
N THR A 132 24.30 3.04 10.42
CA THR A 132 24.37 1.79 9.65
C THR A 132 23.03 1.08 9.69
N LEU A 133 22.46 0.76 8.53
CA LEU A 133 21.22 -0.01 8.45
C LEU A 133 21.52 -1.51 8.64
N VAL A 134 21.06 -2.09 9.75
CA VAL A 134 21.28 -3.51 10.07
C VAL A 134 20.07 -4.40 9.81
N ALA A 135 18.87 -3.81 9.83
CA ALA A 135 17.65 -4.58 9.56
C ALA A 135 16.54 -3.75 8.90
N ILE A 136 15.68 -4.46 8.19
CA ILE A 136 14.39 -4.00 7.68
C ILE A 136 13.30 -4.85 8.33
N LEU A 137 12.30 -4.21 8.93
CA LEU A 137 11.07 -4.86 9.37
C LEU A 137 9.97 -4.55 8.38
N CYS A 138 9.44 -5.57 7.73
CA CYS A 138 8.37 -5.42 6.76
C CYS A 138 7.09 -6.04 7.30
N THR A 139 6.04 -5.24 7.43
CA THR A 139 4.76 -5.65 8.00
C THR A 139 3.99 -6.56 7.07
N HIS A 140 4.03 -6.29 5.76
CA HIS A 140 3.41 -7.10 4.71
C HIS A 140 3.95 -6.78 3.32
N LYS A 141 3.64 -7.62 2.33
CA LYS A 141 4.25 -7.62 1.00
C LYS A 141 3.86 -6.51 0.02
N HIS A 142 2.97 -5.58 0.39
CA HIS A 142 2.54 -4.58 -0.59
C HIS A 142 3.67 -3.62 -0.93
N TRP A 143 3.72 -3.17 -2.19
CA TRP A 143 4.81 -2.31 -2.68
C TRP A 143 4.93 -0.98 -1.94
N ASP A 144 3.83 -0.46 -1.41
CA ASP A 144 3.78 0.73 -0.55
C ASP A 144 4.33 0.52 0.86
N HIS A 145 4.83 -0.70 1.16
CA HIS A 145 5.53 -1.07 2.38
C HIS A 145 6.90 -1.72 2.07
N SER A 146 6.92 -2.73 1.21
CA SER A 146 8.12 -3.52 0.89
C SER A 146 8.91 -3.00 -0.32
N GLY A 147 8.48 -1.89 -0.91
CA GLY A 147 8.95 -1.42 -2.22
C GLY A 147 10.44 -1.08 -2.30
N GLY A 148 11.05 -0.72 -1.18
CA GLY A 148 12.47 -0.42 -1.08
C GLY A 148 13.35 -1.56 -0.55
N ASN A 149 12.78 -2.70 -0.13
CA ASN A 149 13.54 -3.83 0.44
C ASN A 149 14.71 -4.22 -0.48
N ARG A 150 14.41 -4.46 -1.76
CA ARG A 150 15.40 -4.83 -2.78
C ARG A 150 16.57 -3.85 -2.86
N ASP A 151 16.25 -2.56 -2.97
CA ASP A 151 17.24 -1.52 -3.24
C ASP A 151 18.09 -1.24 -2.01
N LEU A 152 17.48 -1.27 -0.82
CA LEU A 152 18.21 -1.09 0.44
C LEU A 152 19.08 -2.30 0.77
N SER A 153 18.58 -3.53 0.65
CA SER A 153 19.40 -4.74 0.88
C SER A 153 20.58 -4.86 -0.09
N ARG A 154 20.46 -4.32 -1.32
CA ARG A 154 21.59 -4.26 -2.26
C ARG A 154 22.66 -3.25 -1.84
N ARG A 155 22.26 -2.14 -1.22
CA ARG A 155 23.19 -1.09 -0.73
C ARG A 155 23.82 -1.48 0.60
N HIS A 156 23.06 -2.15 1.47
CA HIS A 156 23.46 -2.58 2.80
C HIS A 156 23.48 -4.11 2.84
N GLN A 157 24.58 -4.72 2.41
CA GLN A 157 24.67 -6.17 2.19
C GLN A 157 24.48 -7.00 3.46
N ASP A 158 24.84 -6.43 4.62
CA ASP A 158 24.63 -7.05 5.94
C ASP A 158 23.22 -6.84 6.50
N CYS A 159 22.37 -6.08 5.81
CA CYS A 159 21.01 -5.77 6.26
C CYS A 159 20.09 -6.99 6.14
N ARG A 160 19.53 -7.42 7.27
CA ARG A 160 18.54 -8.51 7.33
C ARG A 160 17.13 -7.99 7.08
N VAL A 161 16.33 -8.70 6.30
CA VAL A 161 14.91 -8.37 6.06
C VAL A 161 14.05 -9.35 6.84
N TYR A 162 13.30 -8.81 7.80
CA TYR A 162 12.40 -9.53 8.67
C TYR A 162 10.95 -9.37 8.24
N GLY A 163 10.17 -10.43 8.42
CA GLY A 163 8.73 -10.39 8.23
C GLY A 163 8.09 -11.78 8.20
N SER A 164 6.77 -11.79 8.02
CA SER A 164 5.95 -13.00 7.96
C SER A 164 6.28 -13.85 6.73
N PRO A 165 6.59 -15.16 6.89
CA PRO A 165 6.80 -16.04 5.75
C PRO A 165 5.52 -16.27 4.93
N GLN A 166 4.33 -16.12 5.53
CA GLN A 166 3.05 -16.32 4.86
C GLN A 166 2.70 -15.17 3.90
N ASP A 167 3.29 -13.99 4.09
CA ASP A 167 2.94 -12.82 3.29
C ASP A 167 3.68 -12.74 1.96
N GLY A 168 4.77 -13.50 1.77
CA GLY A 168 5.57 -13.45 0.55
C GLY A 168 6.30 -12.11 0.39
N ILE A 169 6.93 -11.64 1.47
CA ILE A 169 7.66 -10.37 1.50
C ILE A 169 8.87 -10.43 0.54
N PRO A 170 9.01 -9.46 -0.37
CA PRO A 170 10.17 -9.37 -1.25
C PRO A 170 11.47 -9.25 -0.46
N TYR A 171 12.48 -10.03 -0.85
CA TYR A 171 13.82 -10.02 -0.24
C TYR A 171 13.85 -10.45 1.22
N LEU A 172 12.83 -11.19 1.70
CA LEU A 172 12.82 -11.76 3.04
C LEU A 172 14.05 -12.65 3.27
N THR A 173 14.82 -12.37 4.32
CA THR A 173 15.97 -13.21 4.72
C THR A 173 15.74 -13.92 6.05
N HIS A 174 14.92 -13.35 6.94
CA HIS A 174 14.63 -13.91 8.25
C HIS A 174 13.12 -13.90 8.52
N CYS A 175 12.55 -15.09 8.72
CA CYS A 175 11.13 -15.24 8.99
C CYS A 175 10.84 -14.94 10.45
N VAL A 176 9.75 -14.20 10.69
CA VAL A 176 9.20 -13.96 12.04
C VAL A 176 7.84 -14.62 12.13
N LEU A 177 7.63 -15.43 13.17
CA LEU A 177 6.36 -16.11 13.44
C LEU A 177 5.52 -15.31 14.43
N GLN A 178 4.24 -15.64 14.51
CA GLN A 178 3.33 -15.03 15.49
C GLN A 178 3.80 -15.37 16.92
N GLY A 179 3.92 -14.34 17.76
CA GLY A 179 4.39 -14.46 19.15
C GLY A 179 5.52 -13.50 19.45
N TYR A 180 6.17 -13.69 20.61
CA TYR A 180 7.36 -12.94 20.97
C TYR A 180 8.60 -13.64 20.41
N GLN A 181 9.35 -12.94 19.56
CA GLN A 181 10.61 -13.40 19.03
C GLN A 181 11.64 -12.30 19.16
N GLN A 182 12.77 -12.60 19.81
CA GLN A 182 13.91 -11.69 19.83
C GLN A 182 14.59 -11.70 18.46
N LEU A 183 14.83 -10.52 17.91
CA LEU A 183 15.52 -10.37 16.63
C LEU A 183 17.03 -10.26 16.89
N ASP A 184 17.82 -11.03 16.14
CA ASP A 184 19.26 -10.87 16.11
C ASP A 184 19.60 -9.67 15.21
N LEU A 185 20.10 -8.58 15.79
CA LEU A 185 20.47 -7.37 15.06
C LEU A 185 21.99 -7.24 14.81
N ARG A 186 22.77 -8.26 15.18
CA ARG A 186 24.23 -8.28 15.31
C ARG A 186 24.80 -7.28 16.31
#